data_AF-A0A1M5ZK23-F1
#
_entry.id   AF-A0A1M5ZK23-F1
#
_cell.length_a   1.000
_cell.length_b   1.000
_cell.length_c   1.000
_cell.angle_alpha   90.00
_cell.angle_beta   90.00
_cell.angle_gamma   90.00
#
_symmetry.space_group_name_H-M   'P 1'
#
loop_
_entity.id
_entity.type
_entity.pdbx_description
1 polymer ?
#
loop_
_entity_poly.entity_id
_entity_poly.type
_entity_poly.pdbx_seq_one_letter_code
_entity_poly.pdbx_strand_id
1 'polypeptide(L)' 'MDDKAKKIKELRESTGMNRREFCEYFDIPYRTVTEWERDMRHAPDYVVRLLEYYIRMEKMFKKDEDDKI' A
#
# COMPACT_ATOMS: atom_id res chain seq x y z
N MET A 1 9.57 -13.57 -12.45
CA MET A 1 8.24 -13.06 -12.83
C MET A 1 7.82 -12.19 -11.66
N ASP A 2 7.84 -10.88 -11.85
CA ASP A 2 7.69 -9.90 -10.76
C ASP A 2 6.20 -9.73 -10.47
N ASP A 3 5.71 -10.38 -9.40
CA ASP A 3 4.28 -10.45 -9.07
C ASP A 3 3.84 -9.14 -8.39
N LYS A 4 3.62 -8.10 -9.20
CA LYS A 4 3.19 -6.76 -8.73
C LYS A 4 1.83 -6.81 -8.05
N ALA A 5 0.95 -7.70 -8.49
CA ALA A 5 -0.36 -7.91 -7.87
C ALA A 5 -0.21 -8.38 -6.42
N LYS A 6 0.63 -9.38 -6.19
CA LYS A 6 0.99 -9.85 -4.85
C LYS A 6 1.64 -8.74 -4.01
N LYS A 7 2.58 -7.99 -4.58
CA LYS A 7 3.25 -6.88 -3.86
C LYS A 7 2.27 -5.80 -3.42
N ILE A 8 1.32 -5.39 -4.26
CA ILE A 8 0.29 -4.40 -3.88
C ILE A 8 -0.58 -4.94 -2.74
N LYS A 9 -1.00 -6.21 -2.82
CA LYS A 9 -1.80 -6.85 -1.77
C LYS A 9 -1.05 -6.90 -0.44
N GLU A 10 0.22 -7.31 -0.46
CA GLU A 10 1.09 -7.34 0.72
C GLU A 10 1.30 -5.95 1.33
N LEU A 11 1.52 -4.93 0.49
CA LEU A 11 1.65 -3.55 0.95
C LEU A 11 0.40 -3.11 1.70
N ARG A 12 -0.80 -3.32 1.12
CA ARG A 12 -2.07 -3.01 1.80
C ARG A 12 -2.21 -3.77 3.11
N GLU A 13 -2.03 -5.09 3.10
CA GLU A 13 -2.17 -5.92 4.31
C GLU A 13 -1.19 -5.50 5.41
N SER A 14 0.01 -5.05 5.05
CA SER A 14 1.02 -4.56 5.99
C SER A 14 0.66 -3.24 6.70
N THR A 15 -0.36 -2.52 6.21
CA THR A 15 -0.91 -1.32 6.87
C THR A 15 -1.99 -1.64 7.91
N GLY A 16 -2.53 -2.87 7.89
CA GLY A 16 -3.71 -3.24 8.67
C GLY A 16 -5.04 -2.70 8.13
N MET A 17 -5.02 -1.95 7.02
CA MET A 17 -6.22 -1.39 6.40
C MET A 17 -6.97 -2.41 5.54
N ASN A 18 -8.29 -2.37 5.59
CA ASN A 18 -9.11 -3.01 4.57
C ASN A 18 -9.02 -2.23 3.24
N ARG A 19 -9.54 -2.79 2.13
CA ARG A 19 -9.44 -2.13 0.81
C ARG A 19 -10.07 -0.75 0.78
N ARG A 20 -11.21 -0.54 1.46
CA ARG A 20 -11.90 0.75 1.45
C ARG A 20 -11.03 1.81 2.10
N GLU A 21 -10.54 1.53 3.31
CA GLU A 21 -9.64 2.42 4.06
C GLU A 21 -8.36 2.73 3.29
N PHE A 22 -7.75 1.71 2.67
CA PHE A 22 -6.54 1.91 1.87
C PHE A 22 -6.78 2.82 0.65
N CYS A 23 -7.93 2.65 -0.02
CA CYS A 23 -8.32 3.48 -1.15
C CYS A 23 -8.59 4.93 -0.73
N GLU A 24 -9.29 5.12 0.39
CA GLU A 24 -9.55 6.45 0.96
C GLU A 24 -8.26 7.14 1.41
N TYR A 25 -7.34 6.40 2.05
CA TYR A 25 -6.08 6.95 2.57
C TYR A 25 -5.12 7.41 1.46
N PHE A 26 -4.93 6.59 0.42
CA PHE A 26 -4.03 6.90 -0.69
C PHE A 26 -4.70 7.67 -1.84
N ASP A 27 -6.00 7.97 -1.71
CA ASP A 27 -6.84 8.57 -2.76
C ASP A 27 -6.74 7.79 -4.10
N ILE A 28 -6.90 6.46 -4.01
CA ILE A 28 -6.87 5.56 -5.16
C ILE A 28 -8.27 4.95 -5.34
N PRO A 29 -8.86 4.97 -6.54
CA PRO A 29 -10.16 4.35 -6.76
C PRO A 29 -10.18 2.86 -6.40
N TYR A 30 -11.24 2.42 -5.73
CA TYR A 30 -11.40 1.03 -5.27
C TYR A 30 -11.23 -0.01 -6.39
N ARG A 31 -11.78 0.30 -7.58
CA ARG A 31 -11.66 -0.58 -8.76
C ARG A 31 -10.20 -0.73 -9.19
N THR A 32 -9.41 0.34 -9.13
CA THR A 32 -7.99 0.32 -9.50
C THR A 32 -7.17 -0.60 -8.60
N VAL A 33 -7.33 -0.49 -7.27
CA VAL A 33 -6.65 -1.40 -6.33
C VAL A 33 -7.12 -2.84 -6.55
N THR A 34 -8.41 -3.05 -6.79
CA THR A 34 -8.97 -4.39 -7.09
C THR A 34 -8.39 -5.00 -8.35
N GLU A 35 -8.24 -4.23 -9.42
CA GLU A 35 -7.63 -4.67 -10.68
C GLU A 35 -6.15 -4.98 -10.52
N TRP A 36 -5.43 -4.19 -9.72
CA TRP A 36 -4.04 -4.44 -9.38
C TRP A 36 -3.86 -5.72 -8.58
N GLU A 37 -4.62 -5.93 -7.50
CA GLU A 37 -4.52 -7.14 -6.67
C GLU A 37 -4.97 -8.42 -7.39
N ARG A 38 -5.83 -8.31 -8.41
CA ARG A 38 -6.33 -9.44 -9.22
C ARG A 38 -5.50 -9.69 -10.48
N ASP A 39 -4.40 -8.96 -10.65
CA ASP A 39 -3.52 -9.03 -11.82
C ASP A 39 -4.24 -8.76 -13.16
N MET A 40 -5.38 -8.05 -13.13
CA MET A 40 -6.09 -7.64 -14.35
C MET A 40 -5.43 -6.42 -15.00
N ARG A 41 -4.74 -5.61 -14.19
CA ARG A 41 -3.92 -4.49 -14.62
C ARG A 41 -2.73 -4.38 -13.67
N HIS A 42 -1.55 -4.06 -14.18
CA HIS A 42 -0.39 -3.85 -13.31
C HIS A 42 -0.34 -2.41 -12.81
N ALA A 43 -0.05 -2.24 -11.52
CA ALA A 43 0.31 -0.93 -10.99
C ALA A 43 1.58 -0.41 -11.69
N PRO A 44 1.66 0.89 -12.01
CA PRO A 44 2.90 1.49 -12.48
C PRO A 44 4.01 1.33 -11.42
N ASP A 45 5.25 1.10 -11.85
CA ASP A 45 6.35 0.83 -10.91
C ASP A 45 6.60 1.96 -9.92
N TYR A 46 6.38 3.19 -10.35
CA TYR A 46 6.52 4.35 -9.47
C TYR A 46 5.46 4.35 -8.35
N VAL A 47 4.25 3.84 -8.61
CA VAL A 47 3.20 3.75 -7.59
C VAL A 47 3.58 2.74 -6.52
N VAL A 48 4.10 1.57 -6.93
CA VAL A 48 4.56 0.54 -5.99
C VAL A 48 5.66 1.10 -5.08
N ARG A 49 6.66 1.79 -5.65
CA ARG A 49 7.73 2.44 -4.88
C ARG A 49 7.21 3.53 -3.95
N LEU A 50 6.24 4.32 -4.39
CA LEU A 50 5.66 5.41 -3.61
C LEU A 50 4.88 4.87 -2.40
N LEU A 51 4.03 3.85 -2.61
CA LEU A 51 3.29 3.17 -1.54
C LEU A 51 4.25 2.56 -0.50
N GLU A 52 5.29 1.85 -0.97
CA GLU A 52 6.31 1.28 -0.08
C GLU A 52 7.03 2.34 0.74
N TYR A 53 7.39 3.48 0.11
CA TYR A 53 8.00 4.61 0.81
C TYR A 53 7.08 5.18 1.88
N TYR A 54 5.82 5.50 1.55
CA TYR A 54 4.87 6.06 2.52
C TYR A 54 4.63 5.14 3.71
N ILE A 55 4.40 3.86 3.46
CA ILE A 55 4.14 2.86 4.51
C ILE A 55 5.38 2.72 5.43
N ARG A 56 6.59 2.74 4.86
CA ARG A 56 7.82 2.69 5.65
C ARG A 56 7.99 3.93 6.51
N MET A 57 7.74 5.11 5.95
CA MET A 57 7.84 6.37 6.69
C MET A 57 6.83 6.43 7.83
N GLU A 58 5.58 6.03 7.60
CA GLU A 58 4.55 5.99 8.64
C GLU A 58 4.94 5.07 9.80
N LYS A 59 5.52 3.89 9.50
CA LYS A 59 6.03 2.97 10.53
C LYS A 59 7.21 3.55 11.32
N MET A 60 8.09 4.32 10.67
CA MET A 60 9.18 5.01 11.35
C MET A 60 8.66 6.10 12.29
N PHE A 61 7.73 6.94 11.83
CA PHE A 61 7.15 7.99 12.67
C PHE A 61 6.37 7.44 13.87
N LYS A 62 5.59 6.36 13.70
CA LYS A 62 4.91 5.69 14.83
C LYS A 62 5.91 5.16 15.85
N LYS A 63 6.99 4.55 15.40
CA LYS A 63 8.06 4.06 16.28
C LYS A 63 8.71 5.20 17.07
N ASP A 64 9.01 6.32 16.42
CA ASP A 64 9.62 7.49 17.07
C ASP A 64 8.67 8.16 18.10
N GLU A 65 7.36 8.01 17.96
CA GLU A 65 6.36 8.45 18.96
C GLU A 65 6.27 7.47 20.14
N ASP A 66 6.23 6.16 19.86
CA ASP A 66 6.21 5.13 20.89
C ASP A 66 7.49 5.14 21.76
N ASP A 67 8.66 5.42 21.16
CA ASP A 67 9.95 5.53 21.86
C ASP A 67 10.08 6.81 22.72
N LYS A 68 9.12 7.77 22.63
CA LYS A 68 9.10 9.02 23.42
C LYS A 68 8.17 8.97 24.64
N ILE A 69 7.44 7.88 24.85
CA ILE A 69 6.53 7.65 25.99
C ILE A 69 7.23 6.79 27.05
#